data_AF-A0A1G9TTN5-F1
#
_entry.id   AF-A0A1G9TTN5-F1
#
_cell.length_a   1.000
_cell.length_b   1.000
_cell.length_c   1.000
_cell.angle_alpha   90.00
_cell.angle_beta   90.00
_cell.angle_gamma   90.00
#
_symmetry.space_group_name_H-M   'P 1'
#
loop_
_entity.id
_entity.type
_entity.pdbx_description
1 polymer ?
#
loop_
_entity_poly.entity_id
_entity_poly.type
_entity_poly.pdbx_seq_one_letter_code
_entity_poly.pdbx_strand_id
1 'polypeptide(L)'
;MPTAPPAAQPAPLANGAPPTDPRRLIGQRGEAIAARYLSDQGWHILDRNWRPGPGLRGEVDIVALQPQPAGRGILVIVEVKTRTSTVAGPPAAAVGPLKLLRLRSLAGACAAAHPVPHAGMRLDVVSVQLRAGLPALLRHHRGVGD
;
A
#
# COMPACT_ATOMS: atom_id res chain seq x y z
N MET A 1 -22.94 62.76 -2.69
CA MET A 1 -23.95 61.91 -3.39
C MET A 1 -23.30 61.38 -4.66
N PRO A 2 -23.33 60.07 -4.93
CA PRO A 2 -22.43 59.08 -4.33
C PRO A 2 -21.25 58.72 -5.25
N THR A 3 -20.11 58.47 -4.62
CA THR A 3 -18.89 57.86 -5.16
C THR A 3 -19.18 56.45 -5.65
N ALA A 4 -18.72 56.12 -6.85
CA ALA A 4 -18.76 54.76 -7.39
C ALA A 4 -17.99 53.79 -6.47
N PRO A 5 -18.49 52.56 -6.24
CA PRO A 5 -17.75 51.56 -5.48
C PRO A 5 -16.49 51.13 -6.27
N PRO A 6 -15.37 50.86 -5.61
CA PRO A 6 -14.20 50.31 -6.28
C PRO A 6 -14.50 48.92 -6.84
N ALA A 7 -14.03 48.65 -8.06
CA ALA A 7 -14.15 47.37 -8.73
C ALA A 7 -13.66 46.22 -7.83
N ALA A 8 -14.52 45.23 -7.63
CA ALA A 8 -14.16 44.00 -6.95
C ALA A 8 -13.00 43.33 -7.72
N GLN A 9 -11.86 43.18 -7.05
CA GLN A 9 -10.76 42.36 -7.55
C GLN A 9 -11.25 40.91 -7.65
N PRO A 10 -10.96 40.17 -8.73
CA PRO A 10 -11.30 38.76 -8.80
C PRO A 10 -10.57 38.01 -7.68
N ALA A 11 -11.31 37.20 -6.94
CA ALA A 11 -10.76 36.34 -5.89
C ALA A 11 -9.62 35.47 -6.44
N PRO A 12 -8.53 35.25 -5.68
CA PRO A 12 -7.46 34.38 -6.13
C PRO A 12 -8.00 32.95 -6.31
N LEU A 13 -7.77 32.39 -7.49
CA LEU A 13 -8.01 30.98 -7.80
C LEU A 13 -7.28 30.14 -6.74
N ALA A 14 -8.03 29.37 -5.97
CA ALA A 14 -7.50 28.42 -5.00
C ALA A 14 -6.82 27.24 -5.72
N ASN A 15 -5.62 27.44 -6.25
CA ASN A 15 -4.71 26.37 -6.64
C ASN A 15 -3.92 25.94 -5.40
N GLY A 16 -4.48 24.98 -4.67
CA GLY A 16 -3.94 24.51 -3.38
C GLY A 16 -3.93 23.00 -3.23
N ALA A 17 -3.59 22.24 -4.27
CA ALA A 17 -3.08 20.89 -4.03
C ALA A 17 -1.64 21.04 -3.53
N PRO A 18 -1.29 20.56 -2.32
CA PRO A 18 0.10 20.60 -1.88
C PRO A 18 0.97 19.85 -2.89
N PRO A 19 2.22 20.31 -3.15
CA PRO A 19 3.12 19.62 -4.05
C PRO A 19 3.22 18.15 -3.61
N THR A 20 2.84 17.24 -4.51
CA THR A 20 2.80 15.83 -4.18
C THR A 20 4.23 15.32 -4.05
N ASP A 21 4.59 14.82 -2.86
CA ASP A 21 5.91 14.25 -2.60
C ASP A 21 6.23 13.19 -3.68
N PRO A 22 7.30 13.37 -4.49
CA PRO A 22 7.70 12.40 -5.50
C PRO A 22 7.85 10.98 -4.95
N ARG A 23 8.26 10.82 -3.69
CA ARG A 23 8.36 9.51 -3.03
C ARG A 23 6.99 8.86 -2.82
N ARG A 24 5.98 9.67 -2.48
CA ARG A 24 4.61 9.20 -2.32
C ARG A 24 4.04 8.70 -3.65
N LEU A 25 4.27 9.43 -4.75
CA LEU A 25 3.86 8.99 -6.09
C LEU A 25 4.54 7.68 -6.50
N ILE A 26 5.83 7.54 -6.21
CA ILE A 26 6.58 6.29 -6.44
C ILE A 26 5.95 5.14 -5.64
N GLY A 27 5.70 5.35 -4.34
CA GLY A 27 5.06 4.36 -3.48
C GLY A 27 3.69 3.91 -4.00
N GLN A 28 2.82 4.86 -4.32
CA GLN A 28 1.49 4.60 -4.88
C GLN A 28 1.55 3.82 -6.19
N ARG A 29 2.51 4.14 -7.07
CA ARG A 29 2.71 3.41 -8.31
C ARG A 29 3.13 1.96 -8.08
N GLY A 30 4.03 1.71 -7.13
CA GLY A 30 4.42 0.34 -6.79
C GLY A 30 3.30 -0.44 -6.11
N GLU A 31 2.54 0.18 -5.22
CA GLU A 31 1.35 -0.42 -4.60
C GLU A 31 0.31 -0.80 -5.66
N ALA A 32 0.05 0.08 -6.63
CA ALA A 32 -0.86 -0.22 -7.73
C ALA A 32 -0.39 -1.42 -8.59
N ILE A 33 0.91 -1.51 -8.87
CA ILE A 33 1.50 -2.65 -9.60
C ILE A 33 1.36 -3.94 -8.78
N ALA A 34 1.63 -3.89 -7.48
CA ALA A 34 1.51 -5.04 -6.59
C ALA A 34 0.05 -5.52 -6.49
N ALA A 35 -0.90 -4.61 -6.28
CA ALA A 35 -2.33 -4.93 -6.24
C ALA A 35 -2.81 -5.55 -7.55
N ARG A 36 -2.36 -5.02 -8.69
CA ARG A 36 -2.67 -5.58 -10.00
C ARG A 36 -2.11 -6.98 -10.16
N TYR A 37 -0.84 -7.19 -9.84
CA TYR A 37 -0.20 -8.50 -9.88
C TYR A 37 -0.97 -9.54 -9.06
N LEU A 38 -1.31 -9.21 -7.80
CA LEU A 38 -2.06 -10.12 -6.93
C LEU A 38 -3.46 -10.42 -7.49
N SER A 39 -4.15 -9.41 -8.02
CA SER A 39 -5.46 -9.58 -8.68
C SER A 39 -5.36 -10.50 -9.90
N ASP A 40 -4.32 -10.35 -10.73
CA ASP A 40 -4.07 -11.20 -11.88
C ASP A 40 -3.72 -12.65 -11.47
N GLN A 41 -3.27 -12.87 -10.23
CA GLN A 41 -3.13 -14.21 -9.62
C GLN A 41 -4.45 -14.76 -9.04
N GLY A 42 -5.57 -14.06 -9.23
CA GLY A 42 -6.89 -14.43 -8.71
C GLY A 42 -7.11 -14.08 -7.23
N TRP A 43 -6.24 -13.27 -6.62
CA TRP A 43 -6.44 -12.83 -5.24
C TRP A 43 -7.48 -11.72 -5.19
N HIS A 44 -8.29 -11.72 -4.13
CA HIS A 44 -9.24 -10.65 -3.88
C HIS A 44 -8.58 -9.56 -3.05
N ILE A 45 -8.41 -8.36 -3.60
CA ILE A 45 -7.94 -7.20 -2.84
C ILE A 45 -9.09 -6.71 -1.96
N LEU A 46 -8.91 -6.79 -0.64
CA LEU A 46 -9.90 -6.35 0.34
C LEU A 46 -9.73 -4.86 0.66
N ASP A 47 -8.48 -4.40 0.80
CA ASP A 47 -8.17 -3.00 1.03
C ASP A 47 -6.73 -2.63 0.61
N ARG A 48 -6.47 -1.34 0.49
CA ARG A 48 -5.19 -0.74 0.09
C ARG A 48 -4.90 0.51 0.93
N ASN A 49 -3.64 0.68 1.36
CA ASN A 49 -3.23 1.74 2.29
C ASN A 49 -4.17 1.80 3.51
N TRP A 50 -4.51 0.61 4.04
CA TRP A 50 -5.41 0.45 5.18
C TRP A 50 -4.75 1.00 6.43
N ARG A 51 -5.54 1.69 7.26
CA ARG A 51 -5.10 2.23 8.54
C ARG A 51 -6.07 1.79 9.62
N PRO A 52 -5.57 1.37 10.79
CA PRO A 52 -6.42 1.04 11.92
C PRO A 52 -7.11 2.30 12.47
N GLY A 53 -8.17 2.08 13.26
CA GLY A 53 -8.83 3.14 14.03
C GLY A 53 -7.94 3.71 15.16
N PRO A 54 -8.48 4.66 15.94
CA PRO A 54 -7.78 5.28 17.06
C PRO A 54 -7.19 4.24 18.03
N GLY A 55 -5.99 4.50 18.55
CA GLY A 55 -5.33 3.65 19.55
C GLY A 55 -4.29 2.66 18.99
N LEU A 56 -4.32 2.36 17.69
CA LEU A 56 -3.26 1.59 17.02
C LEU A 56 -2.64 2.46 15.92
N ARG A 57 -1.31 2.53 15.86
CA ARG A 57 -0.60 3.34 14.86
C ARG A 57 0.01 2.48 13.79
N GLY A 58 -0.33 2.71 12.53
CA GLY A 58 0.30 2.04 11.41
C GLY A 58 -0.50 2.12 10.14
N GLU A 59 0.02 1.41 9.15
CA GLU A 59 -0.61 1.22 7.86
C GLU A 59 -0.22 -0.15 7.33
N VAL A 60 -1.11 -0.71 6.52
CA VAL A 60 -0.88 -1.92 5.73
C VAL A 60 -1.08 -1.52 4.28
N ASP A 61 -0.08 -1.78 3.43
CA ASP A 61 -0.13 -1.35 2.04
C ASP A 61 -1.24 -2.08 1.27
N ILE A 62 -1.38 -3.39 1.44
CA ILE A 62 -2.45 -4.18 0.82
C ILE A 62 -2.94 -5.27 1.78
N VAL A 63 -4.27 -5.39 1.89
CA VAL A 63 -4.95 -6.53 2.53
C VAL A 63 -5.61 -7.33 1.42
N ALA A 64 -5.31 -8.62 1.32
CA ALA A 64 -5.85 -9.47 0.26
C ALA A 64 -6.25 -10.85 0.76
N LEU A 65 -7.19 -11.49 0.07
CA LEU A 65 -7.57 -12.88 0.28
C LEU A 65 -7.01 -13.73 -0.86
N GLN A 66 -6.06 -14.60 -0.54
CA GLN A 66 -5.56 -15.59 -1.48
C GLN A 66 -6.55 -16.76 -1.56
N PRO A 67 -7.05 -17.13 -2.76
CA PRO A 67 -7.86 -18.33 -2.93
C PRO A 67 -7.03 -19.60 -2.68
N GLN A 68 -7.68 -20.64 -2.20
CA GLN A 68 -7.14 -21.99 -2.12
C GLN A 68 -7.94 -22.90 -3.05
N PRO A 69 -7.32 -23.94 -3.66
CA PRO A 69 -8.04 -24.87 -4.54
C PRO A 69 -9.22 -25.56 -3.84
N ALA A 70 -9.10 -25.80 -2.53
CA ALA A 70 -10.15 -26.32 -1.69
C ALA A 70 -10.15 -25.58 -0.34
N GLY A 71 -11.35 -25.33 0.19
CA GLY A 71 -11.53 -24.69 1.49
C GLY A 71 -11.48 -23.17 1.47
N ARG A 72 -11.25 -22.58 2.65
CA ARG A 72 -11.21 -21.11 2.81
C ARG A 72 -9.87 -20.55 2.36
N GLY A 73 -9.90 -19.32 1.86
CA GLY A 73 -8.69 -18.60 1.47
C GLY A 73 -7.78 -18.26 2.66
N ILE A 74 -6.62 -17.70 2.35
CA ILE A 74 -5.66 -17.18 3.33
C ILE A 74 -5.74 -15.66 3.32
N LEU A 75 -5.94 -15.04 4.48
CA LEU A 75 -5.85 -13.59 4.62
C LEU A 75 -4.38 -13.19 4.59
N VAL A 76 -3.99 -12.33 3.66
CA VAL A 76 -2.61 -11.93 3.45
C VAL A 76 -2.46 -10.44 3.68
N ILE A 77 -1.57 -10.09 4.61
CA ILE A 77 -1.07 -8.74 4.83
C ILE A 77 0.15 -8.58 3.95
N VAL A 78 0.11 -7.65 3.00
CA VAL A 78 1.19 -7.45 2.04
C VAL A 78 1.81 -6.07 2.26
N GLU A 79 3.11 -6.08 2.50
CA GLU A 79 3.96 -4.89 2.50
C GLU A 79 4.56 -4.70 1.10
N VAL A 80 4.52 -3.48 0.57
CA VAL A 80 5.02 -3.14 -0.77
C VAL A 80 6.26 -2.25 -0.66
N LYS A 81 7.37 -2.75 -1.18
CA LYS A 81 8.62 -1.98 -1.24
C LYS A 81 8.89 -1.54 -2.66
N THR A 82 8.86 -0.22 -2.87
CA THR A 82 9.08 0.36 -4.19
C THR A 82 10.43 1.06 -4.27
N ARG A 83 11.18 0.79 -5.34
CA ARG A 83 12.44 1.49 -5.65
C ARG A 83 12.54 1.87 -7.12
N THR A 84 13.29 2.93 -7.40
CA THR A 84 13.63 3.39 -8.76
C THR A 84 15.11 3.15 -9.10
N SER A 85 15.97 2.93 -8.11
CA SER A 85 17.40 2.67 -8.31
C SER A 85 17.67 1.22 -8.71
N THR A 86 18.70 1.04 -9.55
CA THR A 86 19.28 -0.25 -9.95
C THR A 86 20.36 -0.75 -9.01
N VAL A 87 20.87 0.11 -8.11
CA VAL A 87 21.89 -0.29 -7.13
C VAL A 87 21.31 -1.36 -6.21
N ALA A 88 21.96 -2.53 -6.21
CA ALA A 88 21.61 -3.62 -5.31
C ALA A 88 21.98 -3.22 -3.87
N GLY A 89 21.01 -2.66 -3.15
CA GLY A 89 21.06 -2.65 -1.69
C GLY A 89 20.90 -4.08 -1.13
N PRO A 90 21.16 -4.28 0.18
CA PRO A 90 20.89 -5.55 0.87
C PRO A 90 19.48 -6.07 0.54
N PRO A 91 19.22 -7.39 0.63
CA PRO A 91 18.00 -8.01 0.12
C PRO A 91 16.78 -7.20 0.54
N ALA A 92 16.21 -6.47 -0.42
CA ALA A 92 15.11 -5.53 -0.18
C ALA A 92 13.89 -6.24 0.45
N ALA A 93 13.83 -7.57 0.33
CA ALA A 93 12.86 -8.46 0.93
C ALA A 93 12.84 -8.45 2.47
N ALA A 94 13.96 -8.15 3.15
CA ALA A 94 14.03 -8.28 4.60
C ALA A 94 13.15 -7.22 5.28
N VAL A 95 12.09 -7.67 5.95
CA VAL A 95 11.31 -6.84 6.88
C VAL A 95 12.07 -6.87 8.21
N GLY A 96 12.54 -5.71 8.66
CA GLY A 96 13.25 -5.62 9.94
C GLY A 96 12.36 -6.07 11.11
N PRO A 97 12.94 -6.55 12.21
CA PRO A 97 12.19 -7.14 13.33
C PRO A 97 11.15 -6.19 13.93
N LEU A 98 11.47 -4.90 14.07
CA LEU A 98 10.51 -3.89 14.54
C LEU A 98 9.32 -3.74 13.59
N LYS A 99 9.56 -3.82 12.29
CA LYS A 99 8.50 -3.72 11.29
C LYS A 99 7.65 -4.99 11.25
N LEU A 100 8.24 -6.17 11.43
CA LEU A 100 7.50 -7.42 11.60
C LEU A 100 6.58 -7.39 12.82
N LEU A 101 7.09 -6.95 13.98
CA LEU A 101 6.29 -6.81 15.20
C LEU A 101 5.08 -5.89 14.96
N ARG A 102 5.31 -4.73 14.32
CA ARG A 102 4.23 -3.79 14.00
C ARG A 102 3.19 -4.39 13.05
N LEU A 103 3.64 -5.05 11.97
CA LEU A 103 2.73 -5.66 11.01
C LEU A 103 1.93 -6.80 11.64
N ARG A 104 2.52 -7.59 12.55
CA ARG A 104 1.79 -8.60 13.34
C ARG A 104 0.69 -7.97 14.20
N SER A 105 0.99 -6.86 14.89
CA SER A 105 -0.04 -6.13 15.66
C SER A 105 -1.16 -5.59 14.78
N LEU A 106 -0.85 -5.12 13.56
CA LEU A 106 -1.84 -4.65 12.59
C LEU A 106 -2.65 -5.79 11.99
N ALA A 107 -2.07 -6.97 11.80
CA ALA A 107 -2.70 -8.10 11.15
C ALA A 107 -3.97 -8.57 11.90
N GLY A 108 -3.94 -8.61 13.22
CA GLY A 108 -5.13 -8.90 14.04
C GLY A 108 -6.24 -7.85 13.88
N ALA A 109 -5.88 -6.57 13.84
CA ALA A 109 -6.82 -5.49 13.62
C ALA A 109 -7.39 -5.50 12.18
N CYS A 110 -6.58 -5.84 11.17
CA CYS A 110 -7.03 -6.05 9.80
C CYS A 110 -8.08 -7.17 9.73
N ALA A 111 -7.83 -8.31 10.38
CA ALA A 111 -8.75 -9.44 10.40
C ALA A 111 -10.09 -9.09 11.06
N ALA A 112 -10.07 -8.27 12.13
CA ALA A 112 -11.29 -7.78 12.77
C ALA A 112 -12.06 -6.79 11.88
N ALA A 113 -11.35 -5.91 11.16
CA ALA A 113 -11.96 -4.93 10.26
C ALA A 113 -12.52 -5.55 8.97
N HIS A 114 -11.99 -6.70 8.54
CA HIS A 114 -12.41 -7.40 7.34
C HIS A 114 -12.93 -8.80 7.71
N PRO A 115 -14.20 -8.95 8.13
CA PRO A 115 -14.78 -10.21 8.59
C PRO A 115 -15.07 -11.17 7.42
N VAL A 116 -14.03 -11.57 6.70
CA VAL A 116 -14.08 -12.55 5.62
C VAL A 116 -13.67 -13.93 6.18
N PRO A 117 -14.39 -15.02 5.89
CA PRO A 117 -13.96 -16.35 6.29
C PRO A 117 -12.61 -16.72 5.67
N HIS A 118 -11.63 -17.04 6.50
CA HIS A 118 -10.29 -17.46 6.09
C HIS A 118 -9.78 -18.62 6.95
N ALA A 119 -8.83 -19.40 6.43
CA ALA A 119 -8.23 -20.55 7.11
C ALA A 119 -6.95 -20.21 7.89
N GLY A 120 -6.39 -19.02 7.65
CA GLY A 120 -5.16 -18.56 8.30
C GLY A 120 -4.75 -17.19 7.80
N MET A 121 -3.66 -16.69 8.36
CA MET A 121 -3.12 -15.38 8.05
C MET A 121 -1.63 -15.50 7.67
N ARG A 122 -1.18 -14.70 6.71
CA ARG A 122 0.22 -14.68 6.27
C ARG A 122 0.70 -13.25 6.04
N LEU A 123 1.99 -13.03 6.28
CA LEU A 123 2.65 -11.78 5.94
C LEU A 123 3.54 -11.97 4.71
N ASP A 124 3.28 -11.19 3.67
CA ASP A 124 4.03 -11.23 2.42
C ASP A 124 4.69 -9.87 2.15
N VAL A 125 5.75 -9.87 1.34
CA VAL A 125 6.39 -8.66 0.82
C VAL A 125 6.40 -8.71 -0.69
N VAL A 126 5.92 -7.65 -1.33
CA VAL A 126 6.08 -7.44 -2.78
C VAL A 126 7.10 -6.34 -3.01
N SER A 127 8.22 -6.69 -3.65
CA SER A 127 9.23 -5.72 -4.08
C SER A 127 8.99 -5.32 -5.52
N VAL A 128 8.82 -4.02 -5.77
CA VAL A 128 8.64 -3.44 -7.11
C VAL A 128 9.83 -2.53 -7.43
N GLN A 129 10.51 -2.85 -8.52
CA GLN A 129 11.55 -1.99 -9.10
C GLN A 129 11.01 -1.33 -10.36
N LEU A 130 10.77 -0.03 -10.26
CA LEU A 130 10.39 0.81 -11.39
C LEU A 130 11.63 1.09 -12.25
N ARG A 131 11.49 0.94 -13.56
CA ARG A 131 12.54 1.18 -14.55
C ARG A 131 12.01 2.16 -15.59
N ALA A 132 12.77 3.22 -15.88
CA ALA A 132 12.36 4.21 -16.86
C ALA A 132 12.24 3.56 -18.25
N GLY A 133 11.10 3.74 -18.92
CA GLY A 133 10.85 3.20 -20.27
C GLY A 133 10.76 1.67 -20.38
N LEU A 134 10.79 0.94 -19.26
CA LEU A 134 10.79 -0.52 -19.24
C LEU A 134 9.71 -1.06 -18.29
N PRO A 135 9.27 -2.31 -18.47
CA PRO A 135 8.39 -2.96 -17.49
C PRO A 135 9.02 -2.96 -16.09
N ALA A 136 8.19 -2.84 -15.05
CA ALA A 136 8.68 -3.00 -13.68
C ALA A 136 9.16 -4.44 -13.43
N LEU A 137 10.15 -4.61 -12.56
CA LEU A 137 10.49 -5.94 -12.02
C LEU A 137 9.75 -6.12 -10.70
N LEU A 138 9.06 -7.26 -10.55
CA LEU A 138 8.32 -7.61 -9.35
C LEU A 138 8.89 -8.90 -8.76
N ARG A 139 9.05 -8.92 -7.43
CA ARG A 139 9.33 -10.13 -6.66
C ARG A 139 8.33 -10.24 -5.51
N HIS A 140 7.74 -11.41 -5.35
CA HIS A 140 6.80 -11.71 -4.27
C HIS A 140 7.46 -12.70 -3.30
N HIS A 141 7.72 -12.23 -2.08
CA HIS A 141 8.24 -13.02 -0.98
C HIS A 141 7.08 -13.40 -0.06
N ARG A 142 6.82 -14.70 0.06
CA ARG A 142 5.68 -15.22 0.84
C ARG A 142 6.14 -15.70 2.21
N GLY A 143 5.33 -15.50 3.24
CA GLY A 143 5.59 -16.03 4.60
C GLY A 143 6.81 -15.42 5.27
N VAL A 144 6.93 -14.09 5.22
CA VAL A 144 8.11 -13.41 5.78
C VAL A 144 8.00 -13.34 7.31
N GLY A 145 8.99 -13.91 7.99
CA GLY A 145 9.07 -13.93 9.45
C GLY A 145 8.35 -15.09 10.11
N ASP A 146 7.95 -16.11 9.34
CA ASP A 146 7.52 -17.41 9.85
C ASP A 146 8.71 -18.27 10.30
#